data_AF-A0A8T4K7N9-F1
#
_entry.id   AF-A0A8T4K7N9-F1
#
_cell.length_a   1.000
_cell.length_b   1.000
_cell.length_c   1.000
_cell.angle_alpha   90.00
_cell.angle_beta   90.00
_cell.angle_gamma   90.00
#
_symmetry.space_group_name_H-M   'P 1'
#
loop_
_entity.id
_entity.type
_entity.pdbx_description
1 polymer ?
#
loop_
_entity_poly.entity_id
_entity_poly.type
_entity_poly.pdbx_seq_one_letter_code
_entity_poly.pdbx_strand_id
1 'polypeptide(L)'
;MITIEKTFDAGDGYPLERLGDPERLLFFDIETTGFSGDYSSLYLIGCTWFSNGRWNLIQWFADSRGEEPAVLDAFFQFLEGFDTLVHFNGDTFDIPFLKKRCKALKTGGSFDGVTSIDIYKRIKPYKNHLGLENLKQKSVEAFLGIERDDVFSGGELIEVYEQYLRSGDENLLHLLLLHNEDDLKGMPRLLPILSYPDYFSQPFSLSDFSKTGGEIPRIRLLFEGTDGITVPVPLRASVPAYAVSVSGRQMEIYVRLYEGNLKYFYPNYKDYYYLIYEDQAIHKSVGEFVDKGARVKATKETCYTKKSGSFLPQPSSLWTPDFKNTCKDKTGFFEFCPECFKDTEKTELYREEILKAVFGK
;
A
#
# COMPACT_ATOMS: atom_id res chain seq x y z
N MET A 1 29.89 -14.55 23.99
CA MET A 1 28.73 -14.31 23.13
C MET A 1 27.74 -15.39 23.50
N ILE A 2 26.49 -15.01 23.75
CA ILE A 2 25.43 -15.96 24.06
C ILE A 2 24.70 -16.28 22.76
N THR A 3 24.53 -17.58 22.47
CA THR A 3 23.73 -18.06 21.34
C THR A 3 22.50 -18.77 21.88
N ILE A 4 21.33 -18.41 21.38
CA ILE A 4 20.06 -19.03 21.75
C ILE A 4 19.38 -19.54 20.50
N GLU A 5 18.92 -20.78 20.54
CA GLU A 5 18.17 -21.42 19.47
C GLU A 5 16.81 -21.88 19.97
N LYS A 6 15.77 -21.65 19.16
CA LYS A 6 14.39 -22.01 19.46
C LYS A 6 13.69 -22.51 18.20
N THR A 7 12.58 -23.20 18.40
CA THR A 7 11.62 -23.48 17.33
C THR A 7 10.27 -22.94 17.75
N PHE A 8 9.46 -22.56 16.77
CA PHE A 8 8.10 -22.08 16.99
C PHE A 8 7.22 -22.41 15.79
N ASP A 9 5.92 -22.31 16.00
CA ASP A 9 4.94 -22.37 14.93
C ASP A 9 4.51 -20.95 14.60
N ALA A 10 4.63 -20.57 13.34
CA ALA A 10 3.95 -19.39 12.80
C ALA A 10 2.76 -19.90 11.98
N GLY A 11 1.60 -19.25 12.12
CA GLY A 11 0.42 -19.63 11.36
C GLY A 11 0.61 -19.48 9.85
N ASP A 12 -0.23 -20.17 9.09
CA ASP A 12 -0.27 -20.07 7.63
C ASP A 12 -1.07 -18.82 7.23
N GLY A 13 -0.39 -17.82 6.66
CA GLY A 13 -1.06 -16.56 6.27
C GLY A 13 -0.68 -16.03 4.89
N TYR A 14 0.59 -16.18 4.50
CA TYR A 14 1.10 -15.70 3.23
C TYR A 14 2.00 -16.77 2.59
N PRO A 15 1.81 -17.13 1.31
CA PRO A 15 2.63 -18.16 0.67
C PRO A 15 4.10 -17.69 0.55
N LEU A 16 5.01 -18.38 1.24
CA LEU A 16 6.44 -18.03 1.26
C LEU A 16 7.07 -18.10 -0.13
N GLU A 17 6.52 -18.93 -1.02
CA GLU A 17 6.94 -19.09 -2.42
C GLU A 17 6.81 -17.78 -3.22
N ARG A 18 5.99 -16.83 -2.75
CA ARG A 18 5.90 -15.49 -3.34
C ARG A 18 7.10 -14.59 -2.99
N LEU A 19 7.92 -14.99 -2.02
CA LEU A 19 9.14 -14.27 -1.63
C LEU A 19 10.40 -14.95 -2.18
N GLY A 20 10.37 -16.25 -2.41
CA GLY A 20 11.51 -17.04 -2.88
C GLY A 20 11.34 -18.51 -2.52
N ASP A 21 12.41 -19.29 -2.57
CA ASP A 21 12.41 -20.65 -2.02
C ASP A 21 12.28 -20.57 -0.48
N PRO A 22 11.22 -21.13 0.13
CA PRO A 22 10.97 -21.03 1.57
C PRO A 22 12.16 -21.45 2.45
N GLU A 23 12.96 -22.44 2.04
CA GLU A 23 14.14 -22.90 2.80
C GLU A 23 15.36 -21.99 2.64
N ARG A 24 15.30 -21.01 1.73
CA ARG A 24 16.37 -20.06 1.40
C ARG A 24 16.04 -18.63 1.84
N LEU A 25 14.89 -18.44 2.50
CA LEU A 25 14.50 -17.18 3.14
C LEU A 25 15.10 -17.07 4.54
N LEU A 26 15.79 -15.97 4.80
CA LEU A 26 16.24 -15.57 6.14
C LEU A 26 15.52 -14.29 6.56
N PHE A 27 14.84 -14.33 7.69
CA PHE A 27 14.27 -13.15 8.33
C PHE A 27 15.23 -12.68 9.41
N PHE A 28 15.47 -11.38 9.53
CA PHE A 28 16.39 -10.89 10.55
C PHE A 28 15.97 -9.52 11.10
N ASP A 29 16.45 -9.25 12.31
CA ASP A 29 16.26 -8.01 13.05
C ASP A 29 17.46 -7.79 13.98
N ILE A 30 17.83 -6.53 14.23
CA ILE A 30 19.01 -6.17 15.03
C ILE A 30 18.66 -5.24 16.20
N GLU A 31 19.41 -5.38 17.28
CA GLU A 31 19.40 -4.41 18.37
C GLU A 31 20.74 -3.70 18.54
N THR A 32 20.66 -2.40 18.79
CA THR A 32 21.82 -1.51 18.79
C THR A 32 21.77 -0.54 19.97
N THR A 33 22.93 -0.03 20.38
CA THR A 33 23.04 1.00 21.42
C THR A 33 22.76 2.42 20.90
N GLY A 34 22.01 2.54 19.80
CA GLY A 34 21.61 3.80 19.18
C GLY A 34 21.61 3.77 17.66
N PHE A 35 21.12 4.84 17.03
CA PHE A 35 20.74 4.82 15.60
C PHE A 35 21.88 4.97 14.59
N SER A 36 23.13 5.19 15.03
CA SER A 36 24.25 5.44 14.11
C SER A 36 25.34 4.40 14.26
N GLY A 37 25.57 3.59 13.23
CA GLY A 37 26.67 2.63 13.20
C GLY A 37 28.07 3.27 13.30
N ASP A 38 28.19 4.59 13.15
CA ASP A 38 29.45 5.31 13.33
C ASP A 38 29.83 5.46 14.82
N TYR A 39 28.84 5.50 15.72
CA TYR A 39 29.03 5.83 17.14
C TYR A 39 28.44 4.80 18.11
N SER A 40 27.47 4.01 17.65
CA SER A 40 26.79 2.97 18.41
C SER A 40 27.32 1.59 18.04
N SER A 41 27.07 0.62 18.92
CA SER A 41 27.43 -0.78 18.74
C SER A 41 26.18 -1.62 18.55
N LEU A 42 26.34 -2.69 17.80
CA LEU A 42 25.41 -3.81 17.74
C LEU A 42 25.57 -4.67 19.00
N TYR A 43 24.46 -5.09 19.60
CA TYR A 43 24.50 -6.04 20.73
C TYR A 43 23.67 -7.31 20.52
N LEU A 44 22.76 -7.33 19.55
CA LEU A 44 21.98 -8.53 19.23
C LEU A 44 21.69 -8.55 17.73
N ILE A 45 21.92 -9.70 17.10
CA ILE A 45 21.27 -10.05 15.84
C ILE A 45 20.45 -11.30 16.11
N GLY A 46 19.19 -11.27 15.73
CA GLY A 46 18.40 -12.49 15.67
C GLY A 46 17.93 -12.77 14.25
N CYS A 47 17.69 -14.03 13.98
CA CYS A 47 17.17 -14.50 12.72
C CYS A 47 16.08 -15.56 12.93
N THR A 48 15.14 -15.63 11.99
CA THR A 48 14.23 -16.76 11.85
C THR A 48 14.18 -17.26 10.40
N TRP A 49 14.03 -18.57 10.24
CA TRP A 49 13.94 -19.21 8.93
C TRP A 49 13.06 -20.46 8.99
N PHE A 50 12.51 -20.83 7.83
CA PHE A 50 11.71 -22.03 7.70
C PHE A 50 12.59 -23.19 7.21
N SER A 51 12.57 -24.32 7.92
CA SER A 51 13.31 -25.51 7.51
C SER A 51 12.66 -26.75 8.10
N ASN A 52 12.60 -27.85 7.32
CA ASN A 52 12.02 -29.13 7.76
C ASN A 52 10.58 -28.98 8.31
N GLY A 53 9.79 -28.10 7.71
CA GLY A 53 8.38 -27.88 8.08
C GLY A 53 8.16 -27.09 9.37
N ARG A 54 9.19 -26.45 9.94
CA ARG A 54 9.08 -25.63 11.17
C ARG A 54 9.85 -24.33 11.06
N TRP A 55 9.41 -23.33 11.84
CA TRP A 55 10.17 -22.10 12.03
C TRP A 55 11.22 -22.30 13.10
N ASN A 56 12.44 -21.87 12.77
CA ASN A 56 13.60 -21.90 13.64
C ASN A 56 13.98 -20.45 13.95
N LEU A 57 14.51 -20.22 15.14
CA LEU A 57 14.98 -18.91 15.58
C LEU A 57 16.37 -19.07 16.17
N ILE A 58 17.26 -18.15 15.84
CA ILE A 58 18.59 -18.05 16.44
C ILE A 58 18.83 -16.60 16.85
N GLN A 59 19.49 -16.40 17.98
CA GLN A 59 19.89 -15.09 18.50
C GLN A 59 21.36 -15.14 18.90
N TRP A 60 22.14 -14.17 18.43
CA TRP A 60 23.53 -13.95 18.84
C TRP A 60 23.62 -12.66 19.63
N PHE A 61 23.81 -12.79 20.94
CA PHE A 61 23.86 -11.68 21.88
C PHE A 61 25.29 -11.42 22.34
N ALA A 62 25.70 -10.15 22.27
CA ALA A 62 26.97 -9.68 22.78
C ALA A 62 26.89 -9.54 24.31
N ASP A 63 27.43 -10.51 25.03
CA ASP A 63 27.49 -10.55 26.50
C ASP A 63 28.50 -9.54 27.06
N SER A 64 29.36 -9.02 26.19
CA SER A 64 30.12 -7.81 26.44
C SER A 64 30.34 -7.02 25.14
N ARG A 65 30.68 -5.74 25.25
CA ARG A 65 30.98 -4.88 24.08
C ARG A 65 32.05 -5.44 23.15
N GLY A 66 32.99 -6.22 23.69
CA GLY A 66 34.08 -6.82 22.92
C GLY A 66 33.64 -7.94 21.98
N GLU A 67 32.39 -8.40 22.10
CA GLU A 67 31.86 -9.54 21.34
C GLU A 67 31.08 -9.14 20.09
N GLU A 68 30.92 -7.83 19.85
CA GLU A 68 30.30 -7.32 18.63
C GLU A 68 30.90 -7.92 17.33
N PRO A 69 32.23 -8.07 17.17
CA PRO A 69 32.79 -8.76 16.01
C PRO A 69 32.36 -10.23 15.89
N ALA A 70 32.27 -10.95 17.01
CA ALA A 70 31.85 -12.35 17.01
C ALA A 70 30.37 -12.50 16.60
N VAL A 71 29.50 -11.58 17.04
CA VAL A 71 28.10 -11.53 16.60
C VAL A 71 28.00 -11.29 15.10
N LEU A 72 28.76 -10.33 14.57
CA LEU A 72 28.78 -10.05 13.13
C LEU A 72 29.28 -11.26 12.32
N ASP A 73 30.40 -11.85 12.71
CA ASP A 73 31.00 -12.97 11.99
C ASP A 73 30.05 -14.19 11.98
N ALA A 74 29.40 -14.47 13.12
CA ALA A 74 28.39 -15.54 13.22
C ALA A 74 27.20 -15.30 12.29
N PHE A 75 26.65 -14.08 12.25
CA PHE A 75 25.55 -13.73 11.35
C PHE A 75 25.93 -13.88 9.87
N PHE A 76 27.08 -13.32 9.45
CA PHE A 76 27.46 -13.38 8.04
C PHE A 76 27.82 -14.80 7.59
N GLN A 77 28.43 -15.61 8.45
CA GLN A 77 28.64 -17.04 8.18
C GLN A 77 27.30 -17.77 8.02
N PHE A 78 26.31 -17.46 8.86
CA PHE A 78 24.98 -18.06 8.78
C PHE A 78 24.23 -17.63 7.50
N LEU A 79 24.37 -16.35 7.12
CA LEU A 79 23.75 -15.77 5.93
C LEU A 79 24.15 -16.48 4.62
N GLU A 80 25.33 -17.09 4.54
CA GLU A 80 25.80 -17.85 3.37
C GLU A 80 24.85 -19.00 2.97
N GLY A 81 24.04 -19.50 3.91
CA GLY A 81 23.03 -20.53 3.67
C GLY A 81 21.77 -20.04 2.93
N PHE A 82 21.63 -18.74 2.72
CA PHE A 82 20.40 -18.10 2.25
C PHE A 82 20.68 -17.18 1.05
N ASP A 83 19.68 -16.97 0.20
CA ASP A 83 19.79 -16.07 -0.95
C ASP A 83 18.80 -14.90 -0.89
N THR A 84 17.90 -14.90 0.09
CA THR A 84 16.86 -13.89 0.26
C THR A 84 16.76 -13.48 1.72
N LEU A 85 16.92 -12.18 1.98
CA LEU A 85 16.84 -11.58 3.31
C LEU A 85 15.55 -10.77 3.43
N VAL A 86 14.67 -11.20 4.33
CA VAL A 86 13.38 -10.55 4.62
C VAL A 86 13.50 -9.76 5.92
N HIS A 87 13.00 -8.53 5.94
CA HIS A 87 13.08 -7.65 7.11
C HIS A 87 12.02 -6.56 7.07
N PHE A 88 11.88 -5.83 8.19
CA PHE A 88 11.01 -4.68 8.30
C PHE A 88 11.84 -3.39 8.35
N ASN A 89 11.90 -2.65 7.24
CA ASN A 89 12.64 -1.38 7.13
C ASN A 89 14.18 -1.49 7.29
N GLY A 90 14.75 -2.68 7.17
CA GLY A 90 16.19 -2.94 7.30
C GLY A 90 17.05 -2.42 6.16
N ASP A 91 16.47 -2.12 4.99
CA ASP A 91 17.21 -1.41 3.94
C ASP A 91 17.59 0.01 4.38
N THR A 92 16.75 0.61 5.24
CA THR A 92 16.93 1.99 5.71
C THR A 92 17.82 2.03 6.94
N PHE A 93 17.76 1.01 7.80
CA PHE A 93 18.42 1.00 9.10
C PHE A 93 19.43 -0.14 9.25
N ASP A 94 18.96 -1.38 9.38
CA ASP A 94 19.72 -2.55 9.79
C ASP A 94 20.93 -2.83 8.87
N ILE A 95 20.69 -2.95 7.57
CA ILE A 95 21.72 -3.25 6.57
C ILE A 95 22.78 -2.12 6.52
N PRO A 96 22.42 -0.83 6.39
CA PRO A 96 23.38 0.25 6.51
C PRO A 96 24.16 0.27 7.84
N PHE A 97 23.50 -0.05 8.96
CA PHE A 97 24.14 -0.10 10.28
C PHE A 97 25.21 -1.19 10.31
N LEU A 98 24.87 -2.43 9.95
CA LEU A 98 25.79 -3.56 9.92
C LEU A 98 26.97 -3.30 8.97
N LYS A 99 26.73 -2.74 7.78
CA LYS A 99 27.81 -2.36 6.85
C LYS A 99 28.81 -1.36 7.46
N LYS A 100 28.33 -0.36 8.21
CA LYS A 100 29.21 0.59 8.93
C LYS A 100 30.01 -0.11 10.02
N ARG A 101 29.38 -1.01 10.80
CA ARG A 101 30.06 -1.78 11.85
C ARG A 101 31.13 -2.70 11.28
N CYS A 102 30.84 -3.44 10.20
CA CYS A 102 31.83 -4.27 9.52
C CYS A 102 33.04 -3.46 9.06
N LYS A 103 32.81 -2.28 8.47
CA LYS A 103 33.89 -1.38 8.06
C LYS A 103 34.72 -0.88 9.26
N ALA A 104 34.08 -0.49 10.36
CA ALA A 104 34.75 0.02 11.55
C ALA A 104 35.59 -1.06 12.25
N LEU A 105 35.05 -2.28 12.34
CA LEU A 105 35.67 -3.42 12.99
C LEU A 105 36.60 -4.22 12.05
N LYS A 106 36.62 -3.87 10.76
CA LYS A 106 37.38 -4.55 9.70
C LYS A 106 37.02 -6.04 9.57
N THR A 107 35.73 -6.37 9.72
CA THR A 107 35.22 -7.73 9.48
C THR A 107 34.93 -7.94 7.99
N GLY A 108 34.94 -9.19 7.53
CA GLY A 108 34.75 -9.55 6.12
C GLY A 108 33.29 -9.67 5.66
N GLY A 109 32.33 -9.41 6.55
CA GLY A 109 30.90 -9.59 6.30
C GLY A 109 30.38 -8.78 5.12
N SER A 110 29.58 -9.42 4.26
CA SER A 110 28.94 -8.79 3.11
C SER A 110 27.53 -9.30 2.88
N PHE A 111 26.68 -8.47 2.28
CA PHE A 111 25.34 -8.82 1.81
C PHE A 111 25.32 -9.11 0.30
N ASP A 112 26.49 -9.31 -0.31
CA ASP A 112 26.60 -9.60 -1.74
C ASP A 112 25.93 -10.94 -2.08
N GLY A 113 25.18 -10.96 -3.18
CA GLY A 113 24.47 -12.17 -3.63
C GLY A 113 23.15 -12.45 -2.92
N VAL A 114 22.73 -11.60 -1.98
CA VAL A 114 21.47 -11.74 -1.24
C VAL A 114 20.43 -10.74 -1.74
N THR A 115 19.23 -11.23 -2.08
CA THR A 115 18.07 -10.42 -2.45
C THR A 115 17.44 -9.82 -1.20
N SER A 116 17.26 -8.50 -1.17
CA SER A 116 16.61 -7.81 -0.06
C SER A 116 15.09 -7.69 -0.26
N ILE A 117 14.31 -8.12 0.73
CA ILE A 117 12.86 -7.96 0.79
C ILE A 117 12.50 -7.13 2.02
N ASP A 118 12.30 -5.84 1.79
CA ASP A 118 11.83 -4.90 2.81
C ASP A 118 10.29 -4.84 2.83
N ILE A 119 9.68 -5.41 3.87
CA ILE A 119 8.22 -5.43 4.05
C ILE A 119 7.67 -4.01 4.11
N TYR A 120 8.32 -3.12 4.87
CA TYR A 120 7.90 -1.73 5.03
C TYR A 120 7.86 -1.00 3.68
N LYS A 121 8.89 -1.15 2.84
CA LYS A 121 8.91 -0.51 1.52
C LYS A 121 7.82 -1.05 0.59
N ARG A 122 7.52 -2.35 0.62
CA ARG A 122 6.46 -2.96 -0.20
C ARG A 122 5.07 -2.44 0.18
N ILE A 123 4.80 -2.21 1.46
CA ILE A 123 3.49 -1.73 1.93
C ILE A 123 3.36 -0.21 1.96
N LYS A 124 4.48 0.54 1.93
CA LYS A 124 4.49 2.01 2.01
C LYS A 124 3.53 2.71 1.03
N PRO A 125 3.46 2.32 -0.27
CA PRO A 125 2.51 2.92 -1.22
C PRO A 125 1.03 2.68 -0.85
N TYR A 126 0.76 1.66 -0.04
CA TYR A 126 -0.59 1.23 0.34
C TYR A 126 -1.04 1.76 1.70
N LYS A 127 -0.23 2.57 2.40
CA LYS A 127 -0.56 3.17 3.71
C LYS A 127 -2.00 3.71 3.77
N ASN A 128 -2.38 4.51 2.76
CA ASN A 128 -3.70 5.13 2.70
C ASN A 128 -4.81 4.14 2.34
N HIS A 129 -4.48 3.11 1.54
CA HIS A 129 -5.40 2.02 1.24
C HIS A 129 -5.78 1.27 2.52
N LEU A 130 -4.78 1.03 3.38
CA LEU A 130 -4.92 0.36 4.66
C LEU A 130 -5.57 1.22 5.75
N GLY A 131 -5.72 2.54 5.52
CA GLY A 131 -6.27 3.46 6.51
C GLY A 131 -5.38 3.68 7.74
N LEU A 132 -4.06 3.43 7.62
CA LEU A 132 -3.13 3.49 8.74
C LEU A 132 -2.52 4.89 8.90
N GLU A 133 -2.49 5.41 10.13
CA GLU A 133 -1.84 6.70 10.45
C GLU A 133 -0.32 6.65 10.27
N ASN A 134 0.27 5.50 10.56
CA ASN A 134 1.70 5.22 10.43
C ASN A 134 1.93 3.74 10.10
N LEU A 135 3.14 3.41 9.63
CA LEU A 135 3.55 2.06 9.25
C LEU A 135 4.66 1.53 10.17
N LYS A 136 4.61 1.85 11.47
CA LYS A 136 5.42 1.14 12.44
C LYS A 136 4.96 -0.31 12.50
N GLN A 137 5.88 -1.24 12.76
CA GLN A 137 5.57 -2.67 12.83
C GLN A 137 4.36 -2.96 13.73
N LYS A 138 4.37 -2.43 14.96
CA LYS A 138 3.25 -2.52 15.92
C LYS A 138 1.89 -2.08 15.35
N SER A 139 1.86 -1.05 14.49
CA SER A 139 0.62 -0.58 13.85
C SER A 139 0.13 -1.52 12.75
N VAL A 140 1.05 -2.16 12.01
CA VAL A 140 0.72 -3.18 11.01
C VAL A 140 0.25 -4.47 11.68
N GLU A 141 0.89 -4.88 12.77
CA GLU A 141 0.50 -6.03 13.59
C GLU A 141 -0.92 -5.86 14.14
N ALA A 142 -1.22 -4.71 14.75
CA ALA A 142 -2.55 -4.39 15.25
C ALA A 142 -3.61 -4.42 14.15
N PHE A 143 -3.28 -3.92 12.95
CA PHE A 143 -4.17 -3.99 11.79
C PHE A 143 -4.50 -5.42 11.38
N LEU A 144 -3.52 -6.34 11.47
CA LEU A 144 -3.70 -7.77 11.20
C LEU A 144 -4.30 -8.54 12.39
N GLY A 145 -4.60 -7.88 13.51
CA GLY A 145 -5.10 -8.54 14.73
C GLY A 145 -4.06 -9.38 15.46
N ILE A 146 -2.77 -9.05 15.29
CA ILE A 146 -1.66 -9.72 15.98
C ILE A 146 -1.47 -9.07 17.35
N GLU A 147 -1.63 -9.85 18.41
CA GLU A 147 -1.32 -9.44 19.78
C GLU A 147 0.18 -9.62 20.08
N ARG A 148 0.75 -8.68 20.86
CA ARG A 148 2.13 -8.71 21.37
C ARG A 148 2.12 -8.75 22.88
N ASP A 149 3.10 -9.45 23.47
CA ASP A 149 3.36 -9.42 24.91
C ASP A 149 4.35 -8.30 25.28
N ASP A 150 5.29 -7.96 24.39
CA ASP A 150 6.28 -6.91 24.61
C ASP A 150 5.73 -5.46 24.65
N VAL A 151 6.08 -4.77 25.73
CA VAL A 151 5.68 -3.40 26.06
C VAL A 151 6.77 -2.36 25.79
N PHE A 152 8.02 -2.75 25.57
CA PHE A 152 9.13 -1.81 25.42
C PHE A 152 9.28 -1.31 23.98
N SER A 153 9.91 -0.16 23.83
CA SER A 153 10.44 0.35 22.57
C SER A 153 11.94 0.10 22.47
N GLY A 154 12.47 -0.11 21.27
CA GLY A 154 13.92 -0.32 21.08
C GLY A 154 14.80 0.80 21.65
N GLY A 155 14.27 2.04 21.76
CA GLY A 155 14.99 3.14 22.43
C GLY A 155 15.16 2.94 23.94
N GLU A 156 14.20 2.30 24.61
CA GLU A 156 14.27 2.01 26.04
C GLU A 156 15.26 0.85 26.33
N LEU A 157 15.42 -0.08 25.38
CA LEU A 157 16.35 -1.22 25.54
C LEU A 157 17.83 -0.82 25.56
N ILE A 158 18.18 0.37 25.04
CA ILE A 158 19.55 0.87 25.09
C ILE A 158 20.02 0.99 26.56
N GLU A 159 19.21 1.58 27.43
CA GLU A 159 19.56 1.72 28.86
C GLU A 159 19.54 0.38 29.58
N VAL A 160 18.64 -0.53 29.19
CA VAL A 160 18.55 -1.90 29.72
C VAL A 160 19.84 -2.68 29.44
N TYR A 161 20.38 -2.59 28.22
CA TYR A 161 21.65 -3.25 27.88
C TYR A 161 22.85 -2.68 28.66
N GLU A 162 22.91 -1.35 28.84
CA GLU A 162 23.95 -0.74 29.67
C GLU A 162 23.88 -1.17 31.13
N GLN A 163 22.67 -1.35 31.67
CA GLN A 163 22.46 -1.85 33.02
C GLN A 163 22.81 -3.33 33.12
N TYR A 164 22.48 -4.14 32.12
CA TYR A 164 22.85 -5.54 32.02
C TYR A 164 24.38 -5.70 32.11
N LEU A 165 25.14 -4.97 31.29
CA LEU A 165 26.61 -5.04 31.27
C LEU A 165 27.27 -4.70 32.62
N ARG A 166 26.58 -3.94 33.49
CA ARG A 166 27.08 -3.57 34.83
C ARG A 166 26.69 -4.57 35.92
N SER A 167 25.49 -5.15 35.79
CA SER A 167 24.86 -5.94 36.85
C SER A 167 24.96 -7.45 36.63
N GLY A 168 24.99 -7.90 35.37
CA GLY A 168 24.82 -9.30 35.00
C GLY A 168 23.44 -9.85 35.33
N ASP A 169 22.41 -9.00 35.50
CA ASP A 169 21.06 -9.42 35.90
C ASP A 169 20.38 -10.21 34.76
N GLU A 170 20.11 -11.49 35.03
CA GLU A 170 19.46 -12.40 34.08
C GLU A 170 18.06 -11.94 33.65
N ASN A 171 17.35 -11.15 34.47
CA ASN A 171 16.05 -10.61 34.08
C ASN A 171 16.18 -9.54 32.99
N LEU A 172 17.25 -8.74 33.01
CA LEU A 172 17.52 -7.75 31.96
C LEU A 172 17.93 -8.45 30.65
N LEU A 173 18.74 -9.50 30.75
CA LEU A 173 19.07 -10.36 29.61
C LEU A 173 17.80 -10.95 28.98
N HIS A 174 16.92 -11.51 29.81
CA HIS A 174 15.65 -12.07 29.34
C HIS A 174 14.81 -11.01 28.61
N LEU A 175 14.71 -9.79 29.14
CA LEU A 175 13.99 -8.68 28.51
C LEU A 175 14.57 -8.31 27.13
N LEU A 176 15.89 -8.18 27.04
CA LEU A 176 16.58 -7.82 25.78
C LEU A 176 16.36 -8.86 24.70
N LEU A 177 16.45 -10.14 25.06
CA LEU A 177 16.24 -11.25 24.14
C LEU A 177 14.77 -11.39 23.72
N LEU A 178 13.85 -11.18 24.67
CA LEU A 178 12.41 -11.32 24.43
C LEU A 178 11.90 -10.33 23.39
N HIS A 179 12.37 -9.07 23.41
CA HIS A 179 11.94 -8.06 22.44
C HIS A 179 12.25 -8.47 20.99
N ASN A 180 13.52 -8.78 20.72
CA ASN A 180 13.95 -9.23 19.39
C ASN A 180 13.32 -10.58 19.01
N GLU A 181 13.10 -11.48 19.99
CA GLU A 181 12.38 -12.73 19.75
C GLU A 181 10.93 -12.50 19.31
N ASP A 182 10.22 -11.57 19.96
CA ASP A 182 8.85 -11.19 19.61
C ASP A 182 8.78 -10.56 18.21
N ASP A 183 9.72 -9.68 17.87
CA ASP A 183 9.80 -9.08 16.53
C ASP A 183 10.08 -10.13 15.44
N LEU A 184 10.98 -11.07 15.70
CA LEU A 184 11.28 -12.15 14.77
C LEU A 184 10.12 -13.14 14.61
N LYS A 185 9.45 -13.53 15.70
CA LYS A 185 8.25 -14.38 15.63
C LYS A 185 7.07 -13.64 14.99
N GLY A 186 7.01 -12.33 15.15
CA GLY A 186 6.03 -11.45 14.53
C GLY A 186 6.22 -11.34 13.02
N MET A 187 7.46 -11.40 12.53
CA MET A 187 7.77 -11.14 11.12
C MET A 187 7.10 -12.12 10.13
N PRO A 188 7.08 -13.45 10.35
CA PRO A 188 6.27 -14.37 9.54
C PRO A 188 4.76 -14.07 9.63
N ARG A 189 4.27 -13.72 10.82
CA ARG A 189 2.85 -13.39 11.05
C ARG A 189 2.44 -12.08 10.36
N LEU A 190 3.40 -11.20 10.08
CA LEU A 190 3.20 -9.95 9.36
C LEU A 190 3.05 -10.12 7.86
N LEU A 191 3.58 -11.19 7.27
CA LEU A 191 3.57 -11.40 5.82
C LEU A 191 2.21 -11.27 5.11
N PRO A 192 1.05 -11.58 5.72
CA PRO A 192 -0.26 -11.31 5.10
C PRO A 192 -0.46 -9.86 4.67
N ILE A 193 0.26 -8.89 5.23
CA ILE A 193 0.22 -7.49 4.75
C ILE A 193 0.71 -7.36 3.30
N LEU A 194 1.55 -8.27 2.82
CA LEU A 194 2.04 -8.29 1.44
C LEU A 194 0.96 -8.72 0.45
N SER A 195 -0.15 -9.29 0.92
CA SER A 195 -1.29 -9.59 0.06
C SER A 195 -1.98 -8.33 -0.49
N TYR A 196 -1.81 -7.15 0.11
CA TYR A 196 -2.39 -5.91 -0.43
C TYR A 196 -1.68 -5.42 -1.71
N PRO A 197 -0.34 -5.33 -1.77
CA PRO A 197 0.37 -5.14 -3.03
C PRO A 197 -0.04 -6.14 -4.12
N ASP A 198 -0.10 -7.43 -3.79
CA ASP A 198 -0.55 -8.47 -4.73
C ASP A 198 -1.99 -8.20 -5.19
N TYR A 199 -2.87 -7.88 -4.24
CA TYR A 199 -4.28 -7.66 -4.50
C TYR A 199 -4.56 -6.46 -5.40
N PHE A 200 -3.86 -5.34 -5.23
CA PHE A 200 -4.09 -4.13 -6.02
C PHE A 200 -3.35 -4.13 -7.36
N SER A 201 -2.35 -5.00 -7.54
CA SER A 201 -1.61 -5.16 -8.81
C SER A 201 -2.14 -6.27 -9.71
N GLN A 202 -2.98 -7.16 -9.19
CA GLN A 202 -3.60 -8.22 -9.98
C GLN A 202 -4.61 -7.67 -11.00
N PRO A 203 -4.90 -8.41 -12.08
CA PRO A 203 -5.99 -8.07 -12.99
C PRO A 203 -7.36 -8.29 -12.33
N PHE A 204 -8.32 -7.43 -12.67
CA PHE A 204 -9.72 -7.56 -12.28
C PHE A 204 -10.64 -7.69 -13.50
N SER A 205 -11.75 -8.42 -13.32
CA SER A 205 -12.82 -8.49 -14.32
C SER A 205 -14.13 -7.98 -13.72
N LEU A 206 -14.82 -7.09 -14.43
CA LEU A 206 -16.17 -6.68 -14.05
C LEU A 206 -17.11 -7.87 -14.24
N SER A 207 -17.68 -8.36 -13.14
CA SER A 207 -18.59 -9.52 -13.12
C SER A 207 -20.06 -9.12 -13.14
N ASP A 208 -20.41 -8.00 -12.50
CA ASP A 208 -21.76 -7.50 -12.41
C ASP A 208 -21.79 -5.98 -12.19
N PHE A 209 -22.87 -5.34 -12.60
CA PHE A 209 -23.20 -3.98 -12.18
C PHE A 209 -24.70 -3.80 -11.96
N SER A 210 -25.05 -2.97 -10.99
CA SER A 210 -26.46 -2.72 -10.65
C SER A 210 -26.69 -1.34 -10.05
N LYS A 211 -27.89 -0.80 -10.27
CA LYS A 211 -28.34 0.42 -9.58
C LYS A 211 -28.76 0.03 -8.15
N THR A 212 -28.16 0.68 -7.18
CA THR A 212 -28.50 0.53 -5.76
C THR A 212 -29.67 1.46 -5.38
N GLY A 213 -30.53 1.00 -4.47
CA GLY A 213 -31.59 1.81 -3.87
C GLY A 213 -31.07 2.72 -2.75
N GLY A 214 -31.86 3.71 -2.37
CA GLY A 214 -31.55 4.66 -1.28
C GLY A 214 -31.85 6.11 -1.66
N GLU A 215 -31.66 7.04 -0.72
CA GLU A 215 -31.89 8.48 -0.96
C GLU A 215 -30.96 9.08 -2.03
N ILE A 216 -29.74 8.54 -2.15
CA ILE A 216 -28.76 8.94 -3.17
C ILE A 216 -28.48 7.72 -4.06
N PRO A 217 -28.95 7.70 -5.32
CA PRO A 217 -28.74 6.57 -6.21
C PRO A 217 -27.25 6.38 -6.52
N ARG A 218 -26.79 5.11 -6.52
CA ARG A 218 -25.43 4.74 -6.93
C ARG A 218 -25.45 3.56 -7.89
N ILE A 219 -24.44 3.46 -8.74
CA ILE A 219 -24.14 2.25 -9.51
C ILE A 219 -23.07 1.46 -8.76
N ARG A 220 -23.40 0.22 -8.40
CA ARG A 220 -22.45 -0.76 -7.87
C ARG A 220 -21.78 -1.47 -9.04
N LEU A 221 -20.46 -1.51 -9.04
CA LEU A 221 -19.61 -2.28 -9.94
C LEU A 221 -18.93 -3.37 -9.11
N LEU A 222 -19.15 -4.64 -9.45
CA LEU A 222 -18.50 -5.77 -8.78
C LEU A 222 -17.38 -6.33 -9.65
N PHE A 223 -16.17 -6.20 -9.17
CA PHE A 223 -14.97 -6.74 -9.78
C PHE A 223 -14.53 -8.01 -9.06
N GLU A 224 -14.14 -9.01 -9.85
CA GLU A 224 -13.59 -10.28 -9.39
C GLU A 224 -12.09 -10.31 -9.69
N GLY A 225 -11.29 -10.58 -8.65
CA GLY A 225 -9.86 -10.82 -8.77
C GLY A 225 -9.53 -12.29 -9.09
N THR A 226 -8.23 -12.56 -9.17
CA THR A 226 -7.66 -13.88 -9.45
C THR A 226 -7.82 -14.81 -8.25
N ASP A 227 -8.09 -16.09 -8.51
CA ASP A 227 -8.16 -17.11 -7.46
C ASP A 227 -6.83 -17.22 -6.70
N GLY A 228 -6.91 -17.32 -5.38
CA GLY A 228 -5.73 -17.40 -4.49
C GLY A 228 -5.10 -16.04 -4.14
N ILE A 229 -5.57 -14.92 -4.69
CA ILE A 229 -5.16 -13.57 -4.27
C ILE A 229 -6.32 -12.90 -3.54
N THR A 230 -6.20 -12.79 -2.22
CA THR A 230 -7.23 -12.24 -1.34
C THR A 230 -6.62 -11.24 -0.36
N VAL A 231 -7.45 -10.36 0.21
CA VAL A 231 -7.03 -9.52 1.34
C VAL A 231 -7.29 -10.24 2.67
N PRO A 232 -6.37 -10.16 3.66
CA PRO A 232 -6.58 -10.75 4.97
C PRO A 232 -7.62 -9.99 5.80
N VAL A 233 -7.64 -8.65 5.69
CA VAL A 233 -8.59 -7.78 6.38
C VAL A 233 -9.37 -6.97 5.34
N PRO A 234 -10.72 -6.99 5.38
CA PRO A 234 -11.53 -6.17 4.48
C PRO A 234 -11.25 -4.67 4.62
N LEU A 235 -11.22 -3.95 3.51
CA LEU A 235 -10.98 -2.51 3.48
C LEU A 235 -12.20 -1.75 2.95
N ARG A 236 -12.45 -0.56 3.50
CA ARG A 236 -13.48 0.36 2.99
C ARG A 236 -12.95 1.78 3.01
N ALA A 237 -13.15 2.50 1.92
CA ALA A 237 -12.86 3.92 1.83
C ALA A 237 -13.90 4.63 0.97
N SER A 238 -14.13 5.91 1.24
CA SER A 238 -15.09 6.68 0.47
C SER A 238 -14.74 8.17 0.38
N VAL A 239 -15.14 8.76 -0.74
CA VAL A 239 -15.18 10.19 -1.01
C VAL A 239 -16.59 10.52 -1.54
N PRO A 240 -17.01 11.80 -1.63
CA PRO A 240 -18.39 12.14 -1.99
C PRO A 240 -18.93 11.52 -3.29
N ALA A 241 -18.07 11.20 -4.26
CA ALA A 241 -18.43 10.61 -5.54
C ALA A 241 -18.31 9.07 -5.59
N TYR A 242 -17.46 8.48 -4.75
CA TYR A 242 -17.07 7.07 -4.86
C TYR A 242 -16.96 6.42 -3.48
N ALA A 243 -17.38 5.17 -3.34
CA ALA A 243 -16.99 4.32 -2.22
C ALA A 243 -16.42 3.00 -2.75
N VAL A 244 -15.37 2.51 -2.13
CA VAL A 244 -14.71 1.26 -2.49
C VAL A 244 -14.74 0.34 -1.27
N SER A 245 -15.14 -0.90 -1.48
CA SER A 245 -15.09 -1.97 -0.48
C SER A 245 -14.33 -3.15 -1.08
N VAL A 246 -13.38 -3.69 -0.33
CA VAL A 246 -12.55 -4.83 -0.74
C VAL A 246 -12.71 -5.93 0.30
N SER A 247 -13.02 -7.14 -0.13
CA SER A 247 -13.15 -8.31 0.75
C SER A 247 -12.88 -9.60 -0.02
N GLY A 248 -12.05 -10.49 0.56
CA GLY A 248 -11.62 -11.70 -0.14
C GLY A 248 -10.92 -11.33 -1.46
N ARG A 249 -11.40 -11.90 -2.57
CA ARG A 249 -10.94 -11.56 -3.93
C ARG A 249 -11.79 -10.47 -4.62
N GLN A 250 -12.88 -10.02 -4.00
CA GLN A 250 -13.86 -9.13 -4.62
C GLN A 250 -13.59 -7.67 -4.28
N MET A 251 -13.77 -6.81 -5.28
CA MET A 251 -13.78 -5.36 -5.14
C MET A 251 -15.13 -4.80 -5.58
N GLU A 252 -15.79 -4.08 -4.68
CA GLU A 252 -17.02 -3.36 -4.97
C GLU A 252 -16.75 -1.87 -5.04
N ILE A 253 -17.14 -1.25 -6.16
CA ILE A 253 -17.08 0.20 -6.34
C ILE A 253 -18.50 0.73 -6.46
N TYR A 254 -18.82 1.70 -5.62
CA TYR A 254 -20.09 2.40 -5.62
C TYR A 254 -19.89 3.81 -6.16
N VAL A 255 -20.41 4.07 -7.35
CA VAL A 255 -20.31 5.37 -8.03
C VAL A 255 -21.61 6.13 -7.85
N ARG A 256 -21.55 7.36 -7.33
CA ARG A 256 -22.72 8.22 -7.18
C ARG A 256 -23.32 8.56 -8.56
N LEU A 257 -24.61 8.30 -8.73
CA LEU A 257 -25.35 8.66 -9.93
C LEU A 257 -25.82 10.11 -9.84
N TYR A 258 -25.54 10.90 -10.87
CA TYR A 258 -26.08 12.25 -11.03
C TYR A 258 -27.28 12.21 -11.97
N GLU A 259 -28.46 12.57 -11.47
CA GLU A 259 -29.68 12.70 -12.28
C GLU A 259 -30.02 14.18 -12.42
N GLY A 260 -29.99 14.71 -13.64
CA GLY A 260 -30.18 16.15 -13.85
C GLY A 260 -29.72 16.62 -15.22
N ASN A 261 -29.32 17.89 -15.29
CA ASN A 261 -28.88 18.56 -16.51
C ASN A 261 -27.39 18.87 -16.44
N LEU A 262 -26.62 18.37 -17.39
CA LEU A 262 -25.21 18.75 -17.57
C LEU A 262 -24.99 19.40 -18.93
N LYS A 263 -23.84 20.05 -19.09
CA LYS A 263 -23.46 20.79 -20.29
C LYS A 263 -22.34 20.08 -21.02
N TYR A 264 -22.46 19.93 -22.33
CA TYR A 264 -21.36 19.57 -23.20
C TYR A 264 -20.78 20.84 -23.82
N PHE A 265 -19.53 21.17 -23.46
CA PHE A 265 -18.85 22.37 -23.94
C PHE A 265 -18.07 22.07 -25.23
N TYR A 266 -18.38 22.76 -26.31
CA TYR A 266 -17.68 22.56 -27.59
C TYR A 266 -16.29 23.23 -27.55
N PRO A 267 -15.21 22.52 -27.91
CA PRO A 267 -13.87 23.10 -27.92
C PRO A 267 -13.71 24.29 -28.88
N ASN A 268 -14.37 24.23 -30.04
CA ASN A 268 -14.26 25.22 -31.11
C ASN A 268 -15.28 26.36 -30.98
N TYR A 269 -15.32 27.03 -29.82
CA TYR A 269 -16.31 28.07 -29.52
C TYR A 269 -16.37 29.22 -30.53
N LYS A 270 -15.27 29.48 -31.25
CA LYS A 270 -15.19 30.53 -32.28
C LYS A 270 -16.16 30.31 -33.43
N ASP A 271 -16.60 29.07 -33.68
CA ASP A 271 -17.49 28.72 -34.79
C ASP A 271 -18.95 28.59 -34.38
N TYR A 272 -19.28 29.07 -33.17
CA TYR A 272 -20.62 28.99 -32.61
C TYR A 272 -21.17 30.37 -32.25
N TYR A 273 -22.50 30.47 -32.36
CA TYR A 273 -23.29 31.50 -31.67
C TYR A 273 -23.89 30.89 -30.42
N TYR A 274 -24.05 31.69 -29.37
CA TYR A 274 -24.86 31.38 -28.21
C TYR A 274 -26.24 32.02 -28.40
N LEU A 275 -27.28 31.21 -28.27
CA LEU A 275 -28.67 31.61 -28.36
C LEU A 275 -29.15 32.03 -26.96
N ILE A 276 -29.57 33.29 -26.83
CA ILE A 276 -29.83 33.90 -25.51
C ILE A 276 -31.05 33.26 -24.84
N TYR A 277 -32.12 33.02 -25.61
CA TYR A 277 -33.40 32.54 -25.08
C TYR A 277 -33.43 31.02 -24.91
N GLU A 278 -32.71 30.30 -25.76
CA GLU A 278 -32.63 28.84 -25.76
C GLU A 278 -31.52 28.30 -24.83
N ASP A 279 -30.63 29.16 -24.33
CA ASP A 279 -29.52 28.83 -23.42
C ASP A 279 -28.68 27.65 -23.93
N GLN A 280 -28.27 27.76 -25.19
CA GLN A 280 -27.43 26.77 -25.87
C GLN A 280 -26.63 27.38 -27.03
N ALA A 281 -25.57 26.69 -27.43
CA ALA A 281 -24.75 27.03 -28.56
C ALA A 281 -25.24 26.36 -29.84
N ILE A 282 -25.12 27.08 -30.96
CA ILE A 282 -25.43 26.60 -32.30
C ILE A 282 -24.29 26.97 -33.26
N HIS A 283 -23.90 26.05 -34.12
CA HIS A 283 -22.85 26.30 -35.10
C HIS A 283 -23.26 27.44 -36.05
N LYS A 284 -22.31 28.28 -36.46
CA LYS A 284 -22.57 29.47 -37.29
C LYS A 284 -23.31 29.16 -38.59
N SER A 285 -23.04 28.02 -39.22
CA SER A 285 -23.72 27.61 -40.47
C SER A 285 -25.23 27.49 -40.34
N VAL A 286 -25.75 27.27 -39.12
CA VAL A 286 -27.19 27.21 -38.84
C VAL A 286 -27.65 28.47 -38.10
N GLY A 287 -26.83 28.95 -37.15
CA GLY A 287 -27.13 30.15 -36.38
C GLY A 287 -27.14 31.44 -37.19
N GLU A 288 -26.60 31.45 -38.43
CA GLU A 288 -26.62 32.62 -39.31
C GLU A 288 -28.03 33.12 -39.65
N PHE A 289 -29.00 32.20 -39.68
CA PHE A 289 -30.40 32.50 -39.97
C PHE A 289 -31.21 32.98 -38.76
N VAL A 290 -30.63 32.97 -37.55
CA VAL A 290 -31.27 33.45 -36.33
C VAL A 290 -31.13 34.97 -36.22
N ASP A 291 -32.15 35.64 -35.70
CA ASP A 291 -32.16 37.09 -35.50
C ASP A 291 -30.93 37.57 -34.69
N LYS A 292 -30.32 38.69 -35.09
CA LYS A 292 -29.08 39.19 -34.45
C LYS A 292 -29.29 39.60 -33.00
N GLY A 293 -30.50 39.97 -32.59
CA GLY A 293 -30.85 40.28 -31.20
C GLY A 293 -31.07 39.05 -30.32
N ALA A 294 -31.28 37.87 -30.92
CA ALA A 294 -31.49 36.60 -30.21
C ALA A 294 -30.21 35.76 -30.07
N ARG A 295 -29.08 36.20 -30.65
CA ARG A 295 -27.80 35.49 -30.61
C ARG A 295 -26.61 36.40 -30.33
N VAL A 296 -25.59 35.85 -29.70
CA VAL A 296 -24.26 36.49 -29.54
C VAL A 296 -23.17 35.51 -29.94
N LYS A 297 -21.94 35.99 -30.21
CA LYS A 297 -20.79 35.09 -30.42
C LYS A 297 -20.58 34.26 -29.15
N ALA A 298 -20.41 32.95 -29.29
CA ALA A 298 -20.19 32.09 -28.14
C ALA A 298 -18.80 32.34 -27.52
N THR A 299 -18.70 32.19 -26.20
CA THR A 299 -17.43 32.15 -25.44
C THR A 299 -17.15 30.73 -24.98
N LYS A 300 -16.02 30.47 -24.32
CA LYS A 300 -15.75 29.15 -23.73
C LYS A 300 -16.80 28.74 -22.70
N GLU A 301 -17.39 29.71 -22.00
CA GLU A 301 -18.38 29.53 -20.95
C GLU A 301 -19.80 29.36 -21.49
N THR A 302 -20.10 29.91 -22.66
CA THR A 302 -21.45 29.87 -23.26
C THR A 302 -21.56 28.92 -24.45
N CYS A 303 -20.43 28.38 -24.94
CA CYS A 303 -20.42 27.43 -26.04
C CYS A 303 -20.73 26.00 -25.58
N TYR A 304 -21.98 25.74 -25.20
CA TYR A 304 -22.43 24.41 -24.78
C TYR A 304 -23.84 24.06 -25.26
N THR A 305 -24.16 22.76 -25.24
CA THR A 305 -25.54 22.27 -25.23
C THR A 305 -25.84 21.59 -23.90
N LYS A 306 -27.11 21.63 -23.47
CA LYS A 306 -27.55 20.93 -22.26
C LYS A 306 -28.06 19.54 -22.60
N LYS A 307 -27.83 18.61 -21.69
CA LYS A 307 -28.34 17.24 -21.77
C LYS A 307 -28.93 16.85 -20.42
N SER A 308 -30.20 16.48 -20.44
CA SER A 308 -30.87 15.84 -19.30
C SER A 308 -30.62 14.34 -19.33
N GLY A 309 -30.34 13.74 -18.17
CA GLY A 309 -30.11 12.29 -18.10
C GLY A 309 -29.57 11.82 -16.75
N SER A 310 -29.11 10.59 -16.75
CA SER A 310 -28.35 9.98 -15.66
C SER A 310 -26.89 9.92 -16.04
N PHE A 311 -25.99 10.34 -15.15
CA PHE A 311 -24.57 10.48 -15.44
C PHE A 311 -23.71 9.91 -14.33
N LEU A 312 -22.55 9.37 -14.70
CA LEU A 312 -21.51 8.95 -13.76
C LEU A 312 -20.31 9.90 -13.84
N PRO A 313 -19.74 10.31 -12.69
CA PRO A 313 -18.52 11.10 -12.67
C PRO A 313 -17.35 10.28 -13.21
N GLN A 314 -16.45 10.93 -13.94
CA GLN A 314 -15.22 10.35 -14.44
C GLN A 314 -14.02 11.23 -14.00
N PRO A 315 -13.04 10.68 -13.24
CA PRO A 315 -11.87 11.45 -12.82
C PRO A 315 -11.02 11.93 -14.00
N SER A 316 -10.99 11.15 -15.07
CA SER A 316 -10.37 11.45 -16.36
C SER A 316 -11.39 11.28 -17.49
N SER A 317 -11.20 11.97 -18.62
CA SER A 317 -12.15 11.96 -19.75
C SER A 317 -12.03 10.67 -20.59
N LEU A 318 -12.52 9.55 -20.05
CA LEU A 318 -12.49 8.21 -20.68
C LEU A 318 -13.63 8.00 -21.68
N TRP A 319 -14.81 8.52 -21.38
CA TRP A 319 -15.98 8.49 -22.26
C TRP A 319 -16.27 9.88 -22.82
N THR A 320 -16.74 9.87 -24.07
CA THR A 320 -17.20 11.06 -24.77
C THR A 320 -18.68 10.92 -25.13
N PRO A 321 -19.47 12.01 -25.10
CA PRO A 321 -19.09 13.38 -24.71
C PRO A 321 -18.78 13.52 -23.21
N ASP A 322 -17.83 14.41 -22.87
CA ASP A 322 -17.47 14.74 -21.48
C ASP A 322 -18.32 15.92 -20.97
N PHE A 323 -19.31 15.62 -20.14
CA PHE A 323 -20.29 16.58 -19.63
C PHE A 323 -19.82 17.22 -18.32
N LYS A 324 -20.14 18.51 -18.10
CA LYS A 324 -19.71 19.28 -16.93
C LYS A 324 -20.82 20.24 -16.45
N ASN A 325 -20.73 20.72 -15.21
CA ASN A 325 -21.60 21.83 -14.77
C ASN A 325 -21.06 23.16 -15.30
N THR A 326 -19.73 23.32 -15.28
CA THR A 326 -19.01 24.47 -15.81
C THR A 326 -17.82 24.04 -16.67
N CYS A 327 -17.39 24.90 -17.60
CA CYS A 327 -16.21 24.60 -18.43
C CYS A 327 -14.89 24.52 -17.63
N LYS A 328 -14.90 24.95 -16.36
CA LYS A 328 -13.74 24.94 -15.46
C LYS A 328 -13.68 23.68 -14.58
N ASP A 329 -14.74 22.87 -14.57
CA ASP A 329 -14.77 21.67 -13.74
C ASP A 329 -13.67 20.70 -14.20
N LYS A 330 -12.88 20.23 -13.23
CA LYS A 330 -11.84 19.22 -13.48
C LYS A 330 -12.44 17.84 -13.70
N THR A 331 -13.40 17.47 -12.86
CA THR A 331 -14.13 16.21 -12.98
C THR A 331 -15.26 16.37 -13.98
N GLY A 332 -15.25 15.48 -14.97
CA GLY A 332 -16.30 15.38 -15.97
C GLY A 332 -17.29 14.28 -15.65
N PHE A 333 -18.25 14.09 -16.53
CA PHE A 333 -19.30 13.09 -16.42
C PHE A 333 -19.57 12.46 -17.78
N PHE A 334 -19.96 11.20 -17.80
CA PHE A 334 -20.49 10.54 -18.98
C PHE A 334 -21.92 10.08 -18.75
N GLU A 335 -22.72 10.04 -19.81
CA GLU A 335 -24.09 9.56 -19.75
C GLU A 335 -24.09 8.07 -19.40
N PHE A 336 -24.80 7.69 -18.33
CA PHE A 336 -24.87 6.32 -17.89
C PHE A 336 -25.70 5.49 -18.87
N CYS A 337 -25.13 4.37 -19.29
CA CYS A 337 -25.75 3.40 -20.17
C CYS A 337 -25.28 1.98 -19.80
N PRO A 338 -26.12 0.93 -19.92
CA PRO A 338 -25.69 -0.44 -19.65
C PRO A 338 -24.50 -0.90 -20.53
N GLU A 339 -24.37 -0.31 -21.71
CA GLU A 339 -23.32 -0.60 -22.69
C GLU A 339 -21.96 0.00 -22.33
N CYS A 340 -21.93 0.95 -21.38
CA CYS A 340 -20.77 1.77 -21.08
C CYS A 340 -19.59 0.95 -20.52
N PHE A 341 -19.87 -0.24 -19.95
CA PHE A 341 -18.87 -1.15 -19.39
C PHE A 341 -18.54 -2.36 -20.27
N LYS A 342 -18.98 -2.38 -21.55
CA LYS A 342 -18.58 -3.46 -22.50
C LYS A 342 -17.13 -3.35 -22.95
N ASP A 343 -16.57 -2.14 -22.94
CA ASP A 343 -15.16 -1.89 -23.20
C ASP A 343 -14.37 -2.19 -21.92
N THR A 344 -13.74 -3.37 -21.88
CA THR A 344 -13.01 -3.87 -20.71
C THR A 344 -11.79 -3.02 -20.39
N GLU A 345 -11.11 -2.49 -21.41
CA GLU A 345 -9.93 -1.63 -21.22
C GLU A 345 -10.33 -0.30 -20.58
N LYS A 346 -11.39 0.35 -21.07
CA LYS A 346 -11.91 1.57 -20.43
C LYS A 346 -12.44 1.33 -19.03
N THR A 347 -13.10 0.20 -18.80
CA THR A 347 -13.64 -0.15 -17.48
C THR A 347 -12.52 -0.34 -16.46
N GLU A 348 -11.42 -0.96 -16.87
CA GLU A 348 -10.23 -1.13 -16.02
C GLU A 348 -9.54 0.21 -15.73
N LEU A 349 -9.36 1.05 -16.75
CA LEU A 349 -8.84 2.41 -16.55
C LEU A 349 -9.74 3.22 -15.60
N TYR A 350 -11.05 3.08 -15.71
CA TYR A 350 -11.99 3.76 -14.82
C TYR A 350 -11.88 3.27 -13.37
N ARG A 351 -11.73 1.95 -13.17
CA ARG A 351 -11.46 1.34 -11.86
C ARG A 351 -10.20 1.96 -11.23
N GLU A 352 -9.10 1.98 -11.96
CA GLU A 352 -7.82 2.54 -11.50
C GLU A 352 -7.90 4.03 -11.14
N GLU A 353 -8.58 4.83 -11.96
CA GLU A 353 -8.75 6.26 -11.70
C GLU A 353 -9.65 6.53 -10.49
N ILE A 354 -10.65 5.67 -10.24
CA ILE A 354 -11.45 5.73 -8.99
C ILE A 354 -10.59 5.38 -7.78
N LEU A 355 -9.77 4.32 -7.85
CA LEU A 355 -8.87 3.95 -6.75
C LEU A 355 -7.92 5.11 -6.40
N LYS A 356 -7.33 5.76 -7.42
CA LYS A 356 -6.53 6.97 -7.20
C LYS A 356 -7.34 8.11 -6.56
N ALA A 357 -8.58 8.33 -6.99
CA ALA A 357 -9.43 9.37 -6.41
C ALA A 357 -9.82 9.09 -4.94
N VAL A 358 -9.92 7.82 -4.56
CA VAL A 358 -10.30 7.39 -3.21
C VAL A 358 -9.10 7.30 -2.27
N PHE A 359 -7.98 6.74 -2.73
CA PHE A 359 -6.81 6.40 -1.90
C PHE A 359 -5.57 7.25 -2.14
N GLY A 360 -5.49 7.98 -3.26
CA GLY A 360 -4.30 8.71 -3.72
C GLY A 360 -4.02 10.04 -3.01
N LYS A 361 -4.40 10.18 -1.72
CA LYS A 361 -4.17 11.40 -0.94
C LYS A 361 -2.87 11.39 -0.15
#